data_AF-A0A819I7U7-F1
#
_entry.id   AF-A0A819I7U7-F1
#
_cell.length_a   1.000
_cell.length_b   1.000
_cell.length_c   1.000
_cell.angle_alpha   90.00
_cell.angle_beta   90.00
_cell.angle_gamma   90.00
#
_symmetry.space_group_name_H-M   'P 1'
#
loop_
_entity.id
_entity.type
_entity.pdbx_description
1 polymer ?
#
loop_
_entity_poly.entity_id
_entity_poly.type
_entity_poly.pdbx_seq_one_letter_code
_entity_poly.pdbx_strand_id
1 'polypeptide(L)'
;MNSALARAIDPIGLRASSALRGVLFGTAANINNLRKDIDGGQYNSFIKKNYHVIEPENDFKPMKLWRGINNYSWIDCDWLLGSTLNSTGWAQQNGMQIRGHTLVWAQDKYTPDWLLKQESSLSSDKVKLLLSDYIHAVVGRYQSKVLWWDVVNEAVEDSKNNSRPFNLRDCFWYRKLGQDFVKYAFMFAHQADPQAQLYYNDYNNENMGSKSSRVFELIK
;
A
#
# COMPACT_ATOMS: atom_id res chain seq x y z
N MET A 1 -44.83 7.86 -15.35
CA MET A 1 -44.03 8.94 -14.73
C MET A 1 -42.58 8.74 -15.18
N ASN A 2 -42.06 9.66 -15.98
CA ASN A 2 -40.69 9.62 -16.49
C ASN A 2 -39.70 9.80 -15.34
N SER A 3 -38.90 8.78 -15.04
CA SER A 3 -37.70 8.95 -14.21
C SER A 3 -36.68 9.74 -15.02
N ALA A 4 -36.62 11.05 -14.82
CA ALA A 4 -35.51 11.84 -15.29
C ALA A 4 -34.24 11.30 -14.62
N LEU A 5 -33.42 10.56 -15.39
CA LEU A 5 -32.04 10.30 -15.04
C LEU A 5 -31.39 11.68 -14.89
N ALA A 6 -31.13 12.09 -13.66
CA ALA A 6 -30.32 13.25 -13.38
C ALA A 6 -28.94 12.97 -14.00
N ARG A 7 -28.67 13.54 -15.17
CA ARG A 7 -27.32 13.64 -15.69
C ARG A 7 -26.57 14.49 -14.68
N ALA A 8 -25.69 13.86 -13.90
CA ALA A 8 -24.68 14.57 -13.17
C ALA A 8 -23.87 15.36 -14.20
N ILE A 9 -24.19 16.65 -14.33
CA ILE A 9 -23.32 17.58 -15.00
C ILE A 9 -22.12 17.63 -14.07
N ASP A 10 -20.97 17.14 -14.51
CA ASP A 10 -19.69 17.35 -13.84
C ASP A 10 -18.98 18.54 -14.51
N PRO A 11 -19.48 19.77 -14.33
CA PRO A 11 -18.97 20.92 -15.08
C PRO A 11 -17.52 21.25 -14.73
N ILE A 12 -17.03 20.79 -13.57
CA ILE A 12 -15.73 21.15 -13.03
C ILE A 12 -14.77 19.96 -12.83
N GLY A 13 -15.24 18.72 -12.94
CA GLY A 13 -14.42 17.51 -12.74
C GLY A 13 -14.42 17.03 -11.28
N LEU A 14 -14.19 15.73 -11.08
CA LEU A 14 -14.03 15.11 -9.75
C LEU A 14 -12.88 15.72 -8.95
N ARG A 15 -11.78 16.07 -9.63
CA ARG A 15 -10.60 16.69 -9.01
C ARG A 15 -10.91 18.06 -8.42
N ALA A 16 -11.57 18.94 -9.17
CA ALA A 16 -11.96 20.25 -8.67
C ALA A 16 -13.06 20.15 -7.62
N SER A 17 -14.05 19.28 -7.84
CA SER A 17 -15.16 19.06 -6.91
C SER A 17 -14.69 18.59 -5.52
N SER A 18 -13.68 17.72 -5.47
CA SER A 18 -13.09 17.24 -4.21
C SER A 18 -12.25 18.31 -3.52
N ALA A 19 -11.43 19.05 -4.27
CA ALA A 19 -10.65 20.16 -3.74
C ALA A 19 -11.53 21.24 -3.08
N LEU A 20 -12.64 21.63 -3.72
CA LEU A 20 -13.59 22.60 -3.17
C LEU A 20 -14.27 22.13 -1.87
N ARG A 21 -14.23 20.83 -1.59
CA ARG A 21 -14.79 20.21 -0.37
C ARG A 21 -13.72 19.88 0.67
N GLY A 22 -12.45 20.24 0.42
CA GLY A 22 -11.34 19.96 1.32
C GLY A 22 -11.02 18.48 1.48
N VAL A 23 -11.42 17.64 0.52
CA VAL A 23 -11.12 16.20 0.52
C VAL A 23 -10.25 15.85 -0.68
N LEU A 24 -9.31 14.93 -0.48
CA LEU A 24 -8.56 14.34 -1.58
C LEU A 24 -9.38 13.23 -2.23
N PHE A 25 -9.33 13.18 -3.55
CA PHE A 25 -9.96 12.13 -4.34
C PHE A 25 -8.90 11.44 -5.19
N GLY A 26 -8.91 10.11 -5.19
CA GLY A 26 -7.85 9.30 -5.76
C GLY A 26 -8.35 8.06 -6.49
N THR A 27 -7.42 7.35 -7.08
CA THR A 27 -7.66 6.07 -7.76
C THR A 27 -6.48 5.12 -7.54
N ALA A 28 -6.74 3.81 -7.54
CA ALA A 28 -5.69 2.85 -7.84
C ALA A 28 -5.32 2.97 -9.33
N ALA A 29 -4.03 2.89 -9.66
CA ALA A 29 -3.56 2.97 -11.04
C ALA A 29 -2.49 1.91 -11.34
N ASN A 30 -2.59 1.34 -12.54
CA ASN A 30 -1.57 0.44 -13.05
C ASN A 30 -0.41 1.25 -13.63
N ILE A 31 0.76 1.20 -13.00
CA ILE A 31 1.89 2.07 -13.37
C ILE A 31 2.46 1.71 -14.74
N ASN A 32 2.40 0.45 -15.15
CA ASN A 32 2.84 0.04 -16.48
C ASN A 32 1.93 0.62 -17.58
N ASN A 33 0.62 0.73 -17.33
CA ASN A 33 -0.29 1.42 -18.24
C ASN A 33 0.02 2.91 -18.34
N LEU A 34 0.34 3.55 -17.20
CA LEU A 34 0.77 4.95 -17.20
C LEU A 34 2.04 5.16 -18.04
N ARG A 35 3.05 4.31 -17.82
CA ARG A 35 4.36 4.41 -18.48
C ARG A 35 4.32 4.12 -19.96
N LYS A 36 3.47 3.18 -20.39
CA LYS A 36 3.30 2.82 -21.79
C LYS A 36 2.40 3.78 -22.57
N ASP A 37 1.79 4.75 -21.88
CA ASP A 37 0.83 5.69 -22.45
C ASP A 37 -0.25 4.97 -23.28
N ILE A 38 -0.83 3.92 -22.69
CA ILE A 38 -1.81 3.06 -23.37
C ILE A 38 -3.02 3.86 -23.87
N ASP A 39 -3.75 3.29 -24.81
CA ASP A 39 -4.97 3.88 -25.39
C ASP A 39 -4.76 5.29 -25.96
N GLY A 40 -3.54 5.56 -26.47
CA GLY A 40 -3.13 6.87 -26.99
C GLY A 40 -3.09 7.96 -25.90
N GLY A 41 -2.75 7.59 -24.67
CA GLY A 41 -2.65 8.50 -23.53
C GLY A 41 -3.99 8.90 -22.89
N GLN A 42 -5.09 8.26 -23.27
CA GLN A 42 -6.40 8.50 -22.65
C GLN A 42 -6.42 8.09 -21.18
N TYR A 43 -5.77 6.98 -20.82
CA TYR A 43 -5.64 6.53 -19.43
C TYR A 43 -4.95 7.61 -18.56
N ASN A 44 -3.82 8.13 -19.02
CA ASN A 44 -3.06 9.18 -18.35
C ASN A 44 -3.87 10.47 -18.25
N SER A 45 -4.51 10.87 -19.35
CA SER A 45 -5.31 12.10 -19.41
C SER A 45 -6.50 12.06 -18.47
N PHE A 46 -7.19 10.92 -18.39
CA PHE A 46 -8.30 10.74 -17.46
C PHE A 46 -7.84 10.83 -16.00
N ILE A 47 -6.72 10.19 -15.66
CA ILE A 47 -6.20 10.20 -14.30
C ILE A 47 -5.80 11.62 -13.86
N LYS A 48 -5.01 12.31 -14.69
CA LYS A 48 -4.55 13.69 -14.42
C LYS A 48 -5.71 14.67 -14.23
N LYS A 49 -6.79 14.49 -15.01
CA LYS A 49 -7.97 15.35 -14.96
C LYS A 49 -8.81 15.14 -13.71
N ASN A 50 -8.89 13.91 -13.19
CA ASN A 50 -9.91 13.55 -12.20
C ASN A 50 -9.39 13.29 -10.79
N TYR A 51 -8.09 13.05 -10.60
CA TYR A 51 -7.57 12.59 -9.31
C TYR A 51 -6.40 13.44 -8.80
N HIS A 52 -6.29 13.52 -7.48
CA HIS A 52 -5.16 14.10 -6.75
C HIS A 52 -4.20 13.04 -6.24
N VAL A 53 -4.72 11.85 -5.92
CA VAL A 53 -3.97 10.77 -5.29
C VAL A 53 -3.96 9.54 -6.19
N ILE A 54 -2.80 8.89 -6.29
CA ILE A 54 -2.67 7.56 -6.90
C ILE A 54 -2.21 6.57 -5.84
N GLU A 55 -2.85 5.41 -5.83
CA GLU A 55 -2.31 4.20 -5.22
C GLU A 55 -1.77 3.29 -6.33
N PRO A 56 -0.46 2.97 -6.36
CA PRO A 56 0.09 2.03 -7.34
C PRO A 56 -0.49 0.64 -7.11
N GLU A 57 -1.27 0.14 -8.07
CA GLU A 57 -2.08 -1.07 -7.91
C GLU A 57 -1.26 -2.30 -7.49
N ASN A 58 -0.01 -2.41 -7.96
CA ASN A 58 0.83 -3.59 -7.72
C ASN A 58 2.30 -3.27 -7.41
N ASP A 59 2.78 -2.09 -7.75
CA ASP A 59 4.20 -1.76 -7.87
C ASP A 59 4.93 -1.72 -6.52
N PHE A 60 4.21 -1.38 -5.45
CA PHE A 60 4.72 -1.45 -4.08
C PHE A 60 4.54 -2.80 -3.40
N LYS A 61 3.77 -3.74 -3.98
CA LYS A 61 3.52 -5.04 -3.34
C LYS A 61 4.84 -5.80 -3.15
N PRO A 62 5.06 -6.44 -1.98
CA PRO A 62 6.37 -7.04 -1.65
C PRO A 62 6.82 -8.08 -2.68
N MET A 63 5.91 -8.94 -3.14
CA MET A 63 6.21 -9.94 -4.18
C MET A 63 6.73 -9.35 -5.51
N LYS A 64 6.34 -8.10 -5.84
CA LYS A 64 6.77 -7.42 -7.07
C LYS A 64 8.06 -6.63 -6.83
N LEU A 65 8.19 -6.00 -5.67
CA LEU A 65 9.29 -5.09 -5.36
C LEU A 65 10.53 -5.81 -4.80
N TRP A 66 10.35 -6.77 -3.89
CA TRP A 66 11.43 -7.36 -3.09
C TRP A 66 11.87 -8.73 -3.63
N ARG A 67 12.90 -8.73 -4.49
CA ARG A 67 13.33 -9.90 -5.27
C ARG A 67 14.39 -10.76 -4.58
N GLY A 68 14.97 -10.28 -3.49
CA GLY A 68 15.94 -10.99 -2.68
C GLY A 68 16.54 -10.08 -1.62
N ILE A 69 17.50 -10.60 -0.85
CA ILE A 69 18.25 -9.80 0.12
C ILE A 69 18.97 -8.66 -0.62
N ASN A 70 18.66 -7.41 -0.27
CA ASN A 70 19.18 -6.21 -0.93
C ASN A 70 18.96 -6.15 -2.46
N ASN A 71 17.99 -6.90 -2.98
CA ASN A 71 17.68 -6.95 -4.41
C ASN A 71 16.21 -6.54 -4.64
N TYR A 72 16.03 -5.46 -5.40
CA TYR A 72 14.75 -4.78 -5.56
C TYR A 72 14.48 -4.42 -7.02
N SER A 73 13.22 -4.49 -7.42
CA SER A 73 12.75 -4.00 -8.72
C SER A 73 12.22 -2.58 -8.60
N TRP A 74 13.11 -1.59 -8.67
CA TRP A 74 12.74 -0.18 -8.48
C TRP A 74 12.10 0.49 -9.70
N ILE A 75 12.12 -0.16 -10.86
CA ILE A 75 11.85 0.46 -12.18
C ILE A 75 10.54 1.25 -12.20
N ASP A 76 9.43 0.62 -11.79
CA ASP A 76 8.11 1.24 -11.87
C ASP A 76 7.93 2.33 -10.80
N CYS A 77 8.37 2.08 -9.57
CA CYS A 77 8.26 3.05 -8.47
C CYS A 77 9.18 4.26 -8.66
N ASP A 78 10.39 4.07 -9.18
CA ASP A 78 11.32 5.16 -9.50
C ASP A 78 10.84 5.99 -10.69
N TRP A 79 10.21 5.37 -11.69
CA TRP A 79 9.57 6.13 -12.76
C TRP A 79 8.43 7.00 -12.23
N LEU A 80 7.65 6.46 -11.29
CA LEU A 80 6.53 7.18 -10.68
C LEU A 80 6.97 8.32 -9.76
N LEU A 81 8.02 8.12 -8.95
CA LEU A 81 8.39 9.02 -7.84
C LEU A 81 9.77 9.68 -7.96
N GLY A 82 10.64 9.19 -8.85
CA GLY A 82 12.06 9.54 -8.90
C GLY A 82 12.91 8.65 -7.98
N SER A 83 14.12 8.30 -8.43
CA SER A 83 15.03 7.31 -7.82
C SER A 83 15.87 7.81 -6.64
N THR A 84 15.79 9.09 -6.31
CA THR A 84 16.56 9.75 -5.25
C THR A 84 15.72 10.80 -4.55
N LEU A 85 16.07 11.20 -3.33
CA LEU A 85 15.34 12.22 -2.56
C LEU A 85 15.05 13.49 -3.38
N ASN A 86 16.01 13.93 -4.20
CA ASN A 86 15.94 15.18 -4.97
C ASN A 86 15.44 15.02 -6.41
N SER A 87 15.08 13.80 -6.85
CA SER A 87 14.48 13.60 -8.18
C SER A 87 12.96 13.51 -8.09
N THR A 88 12.30 13.97 -9.16
CA THR A 88 10.84 13.89 -9.30
C THR A 88 10.49 12.86 -10.37
N GLY A 89 9.44 12.08 -10.13
CA GLY A 89 8.87 11.18 -11.14
C GLY A 89 7.59 11.72 -11.75
N TRP A 90 6.88 10.84 -12.47
CA TRP A 90 5.63 11.18 -13.14
C TRP A 90 4.58 11.76 -12.18
N ALA A 91 4.48 11.27 -10.94
CA ALA A 91 3.49 11.74 -9.98
C ALA A 91 3.69 13.23 -9.63
N GLN A 92 4.92 13.62 -9.26
CA GLN A 92 5.22 15.01 -8.90
C GLN A 92 5.09 15.95 -10.09
N GLN A 93 5.51 15.53 -11.29
CA GLN A 93 5.38 16.30 -12.52
C GLN A 93 3.91 16.60 -12.88
N ASN A 94 2.98 15.77 -12.41
CA ASN A 94 1.54 15.94 -12.64
C ASN A 94 0.79 16.45 -11.40
N GLY A 95 1.52 16.90 -10.37
CA GLY A 95 0.96 17.42 -9.12
C GLY A 95 0.10 16.39 -8.39
N MET A 96 0.51 15.12 -8.41
CA MET A 96 -0.19 14.01 -7.78
C MET A 96 0.56 13.52 -6.54
N GLN A 97 -0.19 13.15 -5.52
CA GLN A 97 0.31 12.53 -4.29
C GLN A 97 0.16 11.01 -4.37
N ILE A 98 0.98 10.28 -3.61
CA ILE A 98 0.98 8.82 -3.61
C ILE A 98 0.59 8.25 -2.25
N ARG A 99 -0.30 7.25 -2.28
CA ARG A 99 -0.49 6.28 -1.20
C ARG A 99 0.28 5.01 -1.55
N GLY A 100 1.20 4.59 -0.69
CA GLY A 100 1.99 3.38 -0.87
C GLY A 100 1.21 2.15 -0.41
N HIS A 101 1.05 1.18 -1.30
CA HIS A 101 0.28 -0.04 -1.05
C HIS A 101 1.05 -1.28 -1.56
N THR A 102 1.62 -2.12 -0.70
CA THR A 102 1.65 -2.13 0.78
C THR A 102 3.02 -2.68 1.22
N LEU A 103 3.48 -2.40 2.43
CA LEU A 103 4.76 -2.90 2.93
C LEU A 103 4.66 -4.36 3.39
N VAL A 104 3.60 -4.75 4.07
CA VAL A 104 3.38 -6.13 4.52
C VAL A 104 1.97 -6.54 4.14
N TRP A 105 1.84 -7.60 3.35
CA TRP A 105 0.53 -8.23 3.10
C TRP A 105 0.50 -9.59 3.80
N ALA A 106 -0.41 -9.75 4.75
CA ALA A 106 -0.54 -10.93 5.60
C ALA A 106 -1.22 -12.13 4.90
N GLN A 107 -0.80 -12.42 3.66
CA GLN A 107 -1.16 -13.65 2.94
C GLN A 107 0.07 -14.18 2.20
N ASP A 108 0.29 -15.48 2.23
CA ASP A 108 1.48 -16.10 1.63
C ASP A 108 1.57 -15.83 0.12
N LYS A 109 0.43 -15.83 -0.59
CA LYS A 109 0.39 -15.54 -2.03
C LYS A 109 0.91 -14.14 -2.43
N TYR A 110 1.05 -13.21 -1.47
CA TYR A 110 1.59 -11.87 -1.67
C TYR A 110 2.93 -11.64 -0.96
N THR A 111 3.45 -12.67 -0.27
CA THR A 111 4.78 -12.68 0.32
C THR A 111 5.81 -13.02 -0.78
N PRO A 112 7.01 -12.41 -0.79
CA PRO A 112 8.05 -12.76 -1.74
C PRO A 112 8.37 -14.27 -1.76
N ASP A 113 8.32 -14.91 -2.92
CA ASP A 113 8.53 -16.35 -3.08
C ASP A 113 9.86 -16.84 -2.47
N TRP A 114 10.91 -16.02 -2.52
CA TRP A 114 12.22 -16.39 -2.01
C TRP A 114 12.24 -16.51 -0.48
N LEU A 115 11.36 -15.80 0.23
CA LEU A 115 11.16 -15.95 1.68
C LEU A 115 10.43 -17.27 1.98
N LEU A 116 9.35 -17.54 1.26
CA LEU A 116 8.55 -18.76 1.43
C LEU A 116 9.39 -20.02 1.17
N LYS A 117 10.20 -20.02 0.10
CA LYS A 117 11.10 -21.13 -0.23
C LYS A 117 12.17 -21.41 0.84
N GLN A 118 12.46 -20.43 1.70
CA GLN A 118 13.47 -20.52 2.76
C GLN A 118 12.84 -20.50 4.17
N GLU A 119 11.51 -20.66 4.28
CA GLU A 119 10.80 -20.42 5.54
C GLU A 119 11.32 -21.29 6.71
N SER A 120 11.66 -22.55 6.42
CA SER A 120 12.17 -23.51 7.40
C SER A 120 13.59 -23.20 7.88
N SER A 121 14.42 -22.54 7.07
CA SER A 121 15.82 -22.24 7.39
C SER A 121 16.01 -20.85 7.99
N LEU A 122 15.08 -19.91 7.76
CA LEU A 122 15.15 -18.56 8.31
C LEU A 122 14.78 -18.55 9.79
N SER A 123 15.64 -18.03 10.67
CA SER A 123 15.27 -17.80 12.08
C SER A 123 14.36 -16.57 12.23
N SER A 124 13.63 -16.47 13.35
CA SER A 124 12.80 -15.31 13.66
C SER A 124 13.60 -14.00 13.66
N ASP A 125 14.80 -14.00 14.27
CA ASP A 125 15.69 -12.82 14.27
C ASP A 125 16.12 -12.43 12.86
N LYS A 126 16.43 -13.41 12.00
CA LYS A 126 16.79 -13.14 10.62
C LYS A 126 15.61 -12.53 9.85
N VAL A 127 14.39 -13.04 10.04
CA VAL A 127 13.19 -12.48 9.40
C VAL A 127 12.88 -11.08 9.89
N LYS A 128 13.05 -10.81 11.19
CA LYS A 128 12.89 -9.47 11.76
C LYS A 128 13.87 -8.47 11.16
N LEU A 129 15.15 -8.86 11.03
CA LEU A 129 16.17 -8.04 10.38
C LEU A 129 15.84 -7.79 8.90
N LEU A 130 15.46 -8.84 8.16
CA LEU A 130 15.06 -8.71 6.75
C LEU A 130 13.87 -7.77 6.56
N LEU A 131 12.86 -7.86 7.45
CA LEU A 131 11.71 -6.95 7.44
C LEU A 131 12.15 -5.50 7.73
N SER A 132 13.03 -5.31 8.70
CA SER A 132 13.61 -3.98 9.00
C SER A 132 14.33 -3.41 7.79
N ASP A 133 15.27 -4.16 7.21
CA ASP A 133 16.07 -3.71 6.07
C ASP A 133 15.20 -3.38 4.87
N TYR A 134 14.18 -4.21 4.60
CA TYR A 134 13.22 -3.97 3.53
C TYR A 134 12.43 -2.69 3.72
N ILE A 135 11.81 -2.50 4.88
CA ILE A 135 10.98 -1.34 5.14
C ILE A 135 11.82 -0.06 5.11
N HIS A 136 13.02 -0.05 5.70
CA HIS A 136 13.92 1.09 5.63
C HIS A 136 14.37 1.38 4.19
N ALA A 137 14.64 0.35 3.39
CA ALA A 137 15.01 0.54 1.99
C ALA A 137 13.85 1.15 1.17
N VAL A 138 12.62 0.68 1.33
CA VAL A 138 11.47 1.16 0.56
C VAL A 138 10.98 2.52 1.06
N VAL A 139 10.67 2.63 2.34
CA VAL A 139 10.12 3.86 2.93
C VAL A 139 11.17 4.96 2.88
N GLY A 140 12.43 4.66 3.22
CA GLY A 140 13.52 5.64 3.18
C GLY A 140 13.82 6.13 1.76
N ARG A 141 13.73 5.27 0.74
CA ARG A 141 13.93 5.67 -0.67
C ARG A 141 12.90 6.69 -1.13
N TYR A 142 11.66 6.58 -0.65
CA TYR A 142 10.54 7.43 -1.03
C TYR A 142 10.09 8.38 0.10
N GLN A 143 10.97 8.64 1.06
CA GLN A 143 10.74 9.55 2.17
C GLN A 143 10.23 10.90 1.66
N SER A 144 9.19 11.44 2.30
CA SER A 144 8.51 12.69 1.92
C SER A 144 7.81 12.69 0.56
N LYS A 145 7.88 11.60 -0.22
CA LYS A 145 7.22 11.47 -1.52
C LYS A 145 5.96 10.59 -1.48
N VAL A 146 5.93 9.64 -0.55
CA VAL A 146 4.74 8.82 -0.23
C VAL A 146 4.22 9.31 1.11
N LEU A 147 3.04 9.92 1.10
CA LEU A 147 2.49 10.60 2.29
C LEU A 147 1.72 9.64 3.21
N TRP A 148 1.18 8.56 2.65
CA TRP A 148 0.42 7.55 3.37
C TRP A 148 0.93 6.17 2.98
N TRP A 149 1.20 5.32 3.97
CA TRP A 149 1.58 3.93 3.75
C TRP A 149 0.54 2.99 4.34
N ASP A 150 0.06 2.06 3.53
CA ASP A 150 -0.47 0.81 4.05
C ASP A 150 0.72 -0.02 4.52
N VAL A 151 0.94 -0.01 5.84
CA VAL A 151 2.09 -0.71 6.44
C VAL A 151 1.79 -2.18 6.55
N VAL A 152 0.60 -2.53 7.03
CA VAL A 152 0.12 -3.91 7.10
C VAL A 152 -1.25 -3.99 6.46
N ASN A 153 -1.38 -4.89 5.49
CA ASN A 153 -2.61 -5.19 4.77
C ASN A 153 -3.17 -6.54 5.19
N GLU A 154 -4.45 -6.53 5.57
CA GLU A 154 -5.32 -7.69 5.75
C GLU A 154 -4.81 -8.73 6.76
N ALA A 155 -4.30 -8.30 7.91
CA ALA A 155 -3.75 -9.20 8.93
C ALA A 155 -4.80 -10.04 9.66
N VAL A 156 -6.05 -9.60 9.70
CA VAL A 156 -7.13 -10.26 10.45
C VAL A 156 -7.93 -11.17 9.54
N GLU A 157 -8.25 -12.37 10.02
CA GLU A 157 -9.09 -13.33 9.30
C GLU A 157 -10.56 -12.93 9.21
N ASP A 158 -11.21 -13.40 8.15
CA ASP A 158 -12.68 -13.35 8.02
C ASP A 158 -13.37 -14.42 8.88
N SER A 159 -12.68 -15.52 9.19
CA SER A 159 -13.20 -16.60 10.03
C SER A 159 -13.41 -16.07 11.46
N LYS A 160 -14.52 -16.43 12.12
CA LYS A 160 -14.90 -15.76 13.37
C LYS A 160 -14.04 -16.12 14.58
N ASN A 161 -13.31 -17.23 14.56
CA ASN A 161 -12.67 -17.78 15.76
C ASN A 161 -11.49 -18.70 15.42
N ASN A 162 -10.31 -18.12 15.21
CA ASN A 162 -9.07 -18.86 15.38
C ASN A 162 -8.50 -18.64 16.81
N SER A 163 -7.56 -19.47 17.22
CA SER A 163 -6.90 -19.38 18.54
C SER A 163 -5.73 -18.37 18.56
N ARG A 164 -5.46 -17.69 17.45
CA ARG A 164 -4.36 -16.72 17.34
C ARG A 164 -4.80 -15.37 17.93
N PRO A 165 -3.87 -14.62 18.57
CA PRO A 165 -4.15 -13.27 19.06
C PRO A 165 -4.77 -12.40 17.96
N PHE A 166 -5.77 -11.59 18.32
CA PHE A 166 -6.49 -10.69 17.42
C PHE A 166 -7.11 -11.36 16.18
N ASN A 167 -7.28 -12.69 16.20
CA ASN A 167 -7.74 -13.46 15.05
C ASN A 167 -6.84 -13.27 13.81
N LEU A 168 -5.53 -13.12 14.02
CA LEU A 168 -4.55 -12.92 12.94
C LEU A 168 -4.54 -14.10 11.95
N ARG A 169 -4.23 -13.81 10.69
CA ARG A 169 -4.04 -14.80 9.62
C ARG A 169 -2.82 -15.65 9.87
N ASP A 170 -2.96 -16.94 9.57
CA ASP A 170 -1.82 -17.82 9.39
C ASP A 170 -1.10 -17.47 8.07
N CYS A 171 -0.07 -16.65 8.20
CA CYS A 171 0.80 -16.22 7.11
C CYS A 171 2.27 -16.34 7.55
N PHE A 172 3.18 -16.29 6.59
CA PHE A 172 4.63 -16.28 6.80
C PHE A 172 5.04 -15.35 7.95
N TRP A 173 4.55 -14.12 7.95
CA TRP A 173 4.90 -13.12 8.97
C TRP A 173 4.50 -13.57 10.37
N TYR A 174 3.28 -14.08 10.55
CA TYR A 174 2.81 -14.61 11.83
C TYR A 174 3.59 -15.85 12.25
N ARG A 175 3.83 -16.80 11.32
CA ARG A 175 4.58 -18.03 11.63
C ARG A 175 6.03 -17.75 12.04
N LYS A 176 6.65 -16.69 11.49
CA LYS A 176 8.04 -16.34 11.79
C LYS A 176 8.20 -15.40 12.97
N LEU A 177 7.29 -14.44 13.15
CA LEU A 177 7.44 -13.34 14.10
C LEU A 177 6.33 -13.27 15.17
N GLY A 178 5.36 -14.19 15.13
CA GLY A 178 4.17 -14.14 15.98
C GLY A 178 3.36 -12.87 15.71
N GLN A 179 2.57 -12.43 16.69
CA GLN A 179 1.76 -11.21 16.59
C GLN A 179 2.58 -9.93 16.40
N ASP A 180 3.83 -9.92 16.84
CA ASP A 180 4.68 -8.72 16.85
C ASP A 180 5.09 -8.25 15.44
N PHE A 181 4.85 -9.05 14.40
CA PHE A 181 5.15 -8.64 13.02
C PHE A 181 4.46 -7.32 12.64
N VAL A 182 3.23 -7.10 13.13
CA VAL A 182 2.47 -5.87 12.91
C VAL A 182 3.22 -4.71 13.58
N LYS A 183 3.51 -4.84 14.88
CA LYS A 183 4.26 -3.83 15.65
C LYS A 183 5.61 -3.50 15.01
N TYR A 184 6.37 -4.51 14.60
CA TYR A 184 7.67 -4.31 13.98
C TYR A 184 7.55 -3.55 12.65
N ALA A 185 6.58 -3.90 11.80
CA ALA A 185 6.39 -3.20 10.54
C ALA A 185 6.09 -1.70 10.72
N PHE A 186 5.19 -1.35 11.65
CA PHE A 186 4.88 0.05 11.97
C PHE A 186 6.06 0.79 12.59
N MET A 187 6.78 0.15 13.51
CA MET A 187 7.96 0.72 14.14
C MET A 187 9.04 1.05 13.10
N PHE A 188 9.34 0.12 12.19
CA PHE A 188 10.34 0.34 11.14
C PHE A 188 9.88 1.37 10.11
N ALA A 189 8.59 1.40 9.75
CA ALA A 189 8.06 2.41 8.83
C ALA A 189 8.16 3.82 9.43
N HIS A 190 7.82 3.98 10.71
CA HIS A 190 7.96 5.25 11.41
C HIS A 190 9.42 5.70 11.56
N GLN A 191 10.33 4.75 11.83
CA GLN A 191 11.77 5.05 11.88
C GLN A 191 12.32 5.53 10.53
N ALA A 192 11.84 4.94 9.43
CA ALA A 192 12.29 5.29 8.09
C ALA A 192 11.72 6.63 7.59
N ASP A 193 10.45 6.94 7.90
CA ASP A 193 9.85 8.24 7.63
C ASP A 193 8.86 8.63 8.76
N PRO A 194 9.31 9.45 9.72
CA PRO A 194 8.45 9.90 10.82
C PRO A 194 7.31 10.83 10.39
N GLN A 195 7.35 11.38 9.17
CA GLN A 195 6.33 12.31 8.65
C GLN A 195 5.23 11.59 7.85
N ALA A 196 5.48 10.36 7.39
CA ALA A 196 4.49 9.57 6.70
C ALA A 196 3.37 9.13 7.65
N GLN A 197 2.12 9.21 7.19
CA GLN A 197 0.98 8.66 7.90
C GLN A 197 0.90 7.16 7.65
N LEU A 198 0.82 6.38 8.72
CA LEU A 198 0.91 4.92 8.68
C LEU A 198 -0.47 4.28 8.93
N TYR A 199 -0.88 3.39 8.04
CA TYR A 199 -2.21 2.77 8.07
C TYR A 199 -2.13 1.25 8.20
N TYR A 200 -3.07 0.73 8.96
CA TYR A 200 -3.54 -0.64 8.81
C TYR A 200 -4.69 -0.63 7.81
N ASN A 201 -4.62 -1.47 6.78
CA ASN A 201 -5.65 -1.60 5.76
C ASN A 201 -6.26 -2.99 5.77
N ASP A 202 -7.58 -3.10 5.64
CA ASP A 202 -8.30 -4.38 5.59
C ASP A 202 -9.65 -4.18 4.90
N TYR A 203 -10.25 -5.29 4.47
CA TYR A 203 -11.61 -5.34 3.92
C TYR A 203 -12.57 -5.99 4.92
N ASN A 204 -13.88 -5.90 4.70
CA ASN A 204 -14.93 -6.53 5.53
C ASN A 204 -14.92 -6.07 7.01
N ASN A 205 -14.40 -4.88 7.28
CA ASN A 205 -14.35 -4.26 8.61
C ASN A 205 -15.13 -2.93 8.68
N GLU A 206 -15.86 -2.58 7.62
CA GLU A 206 -16.65 -1.35 7.47
C GLU A 206 -17.97 -1.44 8.24
N ASN A 207 -18.49 -2.65 8.39
CA ASN A 207 -19.66 -2.94 9.23
C ASN A 207 -19.22 -3.43 10.61
N MET A 208 -20.04 -3.13 11.63
CA MET A 208 -19.84 -3.69 12.96
C MET A 208 -19.95 -5.21 12.93
N GLY A 209 -18.89 -5.90 13.36
CA GLY A 209 -18.87 -7.36 13.42
C GLY A 209 -17.60 -7.90 14.05
N SER A 210 -17.41 -9.22 13.92
CA SER A 210 -16.25 -9.92 14.49
C SER A 210 -14.94 -9.35 13.95
N LYS A 211 -14.83 -9.17 12.63
CA LYS A 211 -13.59 -8.69 12.00
C LYS A 211 -13.29 -7.24 12.40
N SER A 212 -14.26 -6.33 12.34
CA SER A 212 -14.07 -4.95 12.77
C SER A 212 -13.68 -4.83 14.25
N SER A 213 -14.23 -5.70 15.12
CA SER A 213 -13.88 -5.73 16.55
C SER A 213 -12.43 -6.20 16.76
N ARG A 214 -11.99 -7.23 16.03
CA ARG A 214 -10.61 -7.74 16.10
C ARG A 214 -9.60 -6.75 15.53
N VAL A 215 -9.95 -6.06 14.44
CA VAL A 215 -9.14 -4.96 13.90
C VAL A 215 -9.03 -3.84 14.93
N PHE A 216 -10.14 -3.45 15.58
CA PHE A 216 -10.12 -2.44 16.63
C PHE A 216 -9.23 -2.85 17.82
N GLU A 217 -9.31 -4.10 18.26
CA GLU A 217 -8.44 -4.65 19.33
C GLU A 217 -6.96 -4.65 18.93
N LEU A 218 -6.64 -4.93 17.67
CA LEU A 218 -5.27 -4.95 17.15
C LEU A 218 -4.61 -3.56 17.12
N ILE A 219 -5.38 -2.51 16.79
CA ILE A 219 -4.85 -1.16 16.54
C ILE A 219 -4.95 -0.21 17.75
N LYS A 220 -5.59 -0.65 18.83
CA LYS A 220 -5.81 0.17 20.03
C LYS A 220 -4.55 0.38 20.87
#